data_AF-A0A6N7FKB8-F1
#
_entry.id   AF-A0A6N7FKB8-F1
#
_cell.length_a   1.000
_cell.length_b   1.000
_cell.length_c   1.000
_cell.angle_alpha   90.00
_cell.angle_beta   90.00
_cell.angle_gamma   90.00
#
_symmetry.space_group_name_H-M   'P 1'
#
loop_
_entity.id
_entity.type
_entity.pdbx_description
1 polymer ?
#
loop_
_entity_poly.entity_id
_entity_poly.type
_entity_poly.pdbx_seq_one_letter_code
_entity_poly.pdbx_strand_id
1 'polypeptide(L)' 'RRMVQAGEVMGMEILDHIIIGHDGRYYSFKERGEM' A
#
# COMPACT_ATOMS: atom_id res chain seq x y z
N ARG A 1 3.04 -6.24 3.72
CA ARG A 1 4.21 -6.60 4.54
C ARG A 1 5.54 -6.78 3.79
N ARG A 2 5.81 -7.82 2.97
CA ARG A 2 7.15 -8.01 2.36
C ARG A 2 7.65 -6.81 1.54
N MET A 3 6.78 -6.22 0.73
CA MET A 3 7.12 -5.03 -0.07
C MET A 3 7.43 -3.81 0.80
N VAL A 4 6.68 -3.62 1.89
CA VAL A 4 6.88 -2.52 2.86
C VAL A 4 8.27 -2.65 3.50
N GLN A 5 8.61 -3.84 3.98
CA GLN A 5 9.93 -4.13 4.57
C GLN A 5 11.07 -3.95 3.56
N ALA A 6 10.86 -4.35 2.31
CA ALA A 6 11.85 -4.13 1.26
C ALA A 6 12.08 -2.63 1.00
N GLY A 7 11.01 -1.82 1.01
CA GLY A 7 11.11 -0.36 0.94
C GLY A 7 11.93 0.22 2.09
N GLU A 8 11.66 -0.18 3.33
CA GLU A 8 12.41 0.26 4.51
C GLU A 8 13.92 -0.02 4.38
N VAL A 9 14.31 -1.22 3.94
CA VAL A 9 15.71 -1.58 3.72
C VAL A 9 16.36 -0.74 2.63
N MET A 10 15.61 -0.38 1.59
CA MET A 10 16.08 0.44 0.47
C MET A 10 16.04 1.95 0.77
N GLY A 11 15.56 2.37 1.94
CA GLY A 11 15.35 3.79 2.25
C GLY A 11 14.24 4.44 1.42
N MET A 12 13.26 3.65 0.97
CA MET A 12 12.13 4.09 0.16
C MET A 12 10.80 3.75 0.85
N GLU A 13 9.98 4.77 1.13
CA GLU A 13 8.67 4.56 1.76
C GLU A 13 7.64 4.05 0.73
N ILE A 14 6.98 2.94 1.06
CA ILE A 14 5.76 2.53 0.36
C ILE A 14 4.61 3.39 0.91
N LEU A 15 4.05 4.25 0.07
CA LEU A 15 3.02 5.21 0.49
C LEU A 15 1.67 4.54 0.75
N ASP A 16 1.29 3.57 -0.09
CA ASP A 16 0.06 2.79 0.05
C ASP A 16 0.08 1.54 -0.85
N HIS A 17 -0.71 0.53 -0.47
CA HIS A 17 -1.10 -0.55 -1.36
C HIS A 17 -2.56 -0.30 -1.78
N ILE A 18 -2.80 -0.05 -3.06
CA ILE A 18 -4.14 0.23 -3.57
C ILE A 18 -4.60 -0.91 -4.48
N ILE A 19 -5.78 -1.47 -4.19
CA ILE A 19 -6.48 -2.36 -5.12
C ILE A 19 -7.51 -1.53 -5.88
N ILE A 20 -7.44 -1.55 -7.22
CA ILE A 20 -8.36 -0.83 -8.09
C ILE A 20 -9.52 -1.76 -8.51
N GLY A 21 -10.75 -1.28 -8.35
CA GLY A 21 -11.97 -1.95 -8.80
C GLY A 21 -12.65 -1.19 -9.94
N HIS A 22 -13.84 -1.64 -10.32
CA HIS A 22 -14.65 -0.97 -11.35
C HIS A 22 -15.30 0.32 -10.82
N ASP A 23 -15.72 1.19 -11.74
CA ASP A 23 -16.49 2.41 -11.45
C ASP A 23 -15.81 3.38 -10.47
N GLY A 24 -14.48 3.48 -10.53
CA GLY A 24 -13.69 4.37 -9.66
C GLY A 24 -13.59 3.91 -8.21
N ARG A 25 -14.05 2.69 -7.89
CA ARG A 25 -13.87 2.11 -6.56
C ARG A 25 -12.42 1.67 -6.38
N TYR A 26 -11.89 1.90 -5.18
CA TYR A 26 -10.58 1.38 -4.77
C TYR A 26 -10.61 0.95 -3.31
N TYR A 27 -9.59 0.18 -2.93
CA TYR A 27 -9.31 -0.18 -1.54
C TYR A 27 -7.89 0.26 -1.19
N SER A 28 -7.77 1.17 -0.22
CA SER A 28 -6.49 1.58 0.37
C SER A 28 -6.22 0.79 1.64
N PHE A 29 -5.06 0.13 1.70
CA PHE A 29 -4.62 -0.55 2.92
C PHE A 29 -4.21 0.45 4.01
N LYS A 30 -3.66 1.60 3.60
CA LYS A 30 -3.30 2.68 4.53
C LYS A 30 -4.52 3.30 5.22
N GLU A 31 -5.59 3.60 4.49
CA GLU A 31 -6.85 4.14 5.07
C GLU A 31 -7.49 3.17 6.07
N ARG A 32 -7.20 1.87 5.96
CA ARG A 32 -7.72 0.80 6.81
C ARG A 32 -6.79 0.42 7.97
N GLY A 33 -5.56 0.94 8.00
CA GLY A 33 -4.56 0.62 9.03
C GLY A 33 -3.90 -0.75 8.86
N GLU A 34 -3.82 -1.27 7.63
CA GLU A 34 -3.39 -2.64 7.32
C GLU A 34 -2.00 -2.73 6.63
N MET A 35 -1.21 -1.66 6.65
CA MET A 35 0.13 -1.60 6.02
C MET A 35 1.18 -2.49 6.72
#